data_AF-A0AB73SGR1-F1
#
_entry.id   AF-A0AB73SGR1-F1
#
_cell.length_a   1.000
_cell.length_b   1.000
_cell.length_c   1.000
_cell.angle_alpha   90.00
_cell.angle_beta   90.00
_cell.angle_gamma   90.00
#
_symmetry.space_group_name_H-M   'P 1'
#
loop_
_entity.id
_entity.type
_entity.pdbx_description
1 polymer ?
#
loop_
_entity_poly.entity_id
_entity_poly.type
_entity_poly.pdbx_seq_one_letter_code
_entity_poly.pdbx_strand_id
1 'polypeptide(L)'
;MDKQEFFAYHIVTKKKMNIGQIIHFDKNQTNILFHFFFEREHLNSSGEDSMQILKEHYTNEELHINNENAKVVMNYMDQTIRAVRETIVEMVRLQEFPEYPSRLSCLYAAKSYEDGIPFSQKIEQARGYWKGNVNNELPELLINGKIEVVEIIDDFSTIHI
;
A
#
# COMPACT_ATOMS: atom_id res chain seq x y z
N MET A 1 -9.38 0.19 -25.50
CA MET A 1 -10.33 0.56 -24.44
C MET A 1 -10.44 2.06 -24.46
N ASP A 2 -11.67 2.58 -24.58
CA ASP A 2 -11.91 4.02 -24.65
C ASP A 2 -11.32 4.69 -23.42
N LYS A 3 -10.45 5.67 -23.64
CA LYS A 3 -9.93 6.54 -22.59
C LYS A 3 -11.11 7.37 -22.10
N GLN A 4 -11.82 6.86 -21.11
CA GLN A 4 -12.84 7.61 -20.43
C GLN A 4 -12.16 8.62 -19.53
N GLU A 5 -12.35 9.90 -19.82
CA GLU A 5 -11.95 10.98 -18.92
C GLU A 5 -12.94 11.03 -17.76
N PHE A 6 -12.44 11.00 -16.52
CA PHE A 6 -13.25 11.12 -15.32
C PHE A 6 -12.45 11.81 -14.20
N PHE A 7 -13.16 12.37 -13.23
CA PHE A 7 -12.57 12.93 -12.03
C PHE A 7 -12.53 11.91 -10.91
N ALA A 8 -11.48 11.98 -10.09
CA ALA A 8 -11.31 11.16 -8.90
C ALA A 8 -10.61 11.99 -7.81
N TYR A 9 -10.77 11.55 -6.56
CA TYR A 9 -10.24 12.25 -5.39
C TYR A 9 -9.09 11.46 -4.79
N HIS A 10 -7.95 12.10 -4.54
CA HIS A 10 -6.76 11.45 -4.01
C HIS A 10 -6.28 12.13 -2.74
N ILE A 11 -5.94 11.33 -1.72
CA ILE A 11 -5.36 11.82 -0.47
C ILE A 11 -3.85 11.80 -0.60
N VAL A 12 -3.24 12.99 -0.50
CA VAL A 12 -1.80 13.17 -0.59
C VAL A 12 -1.18 13.08 0.80
N THR A 13 -0.33 12.09 1.04
CA THR A 13 0.35 11.89 2.35
C THR A 13 1.87 11.97 2.29
N LYS A 14 2.49 11.73 1.13
CA LYS A 14 3.96 11.64 1.00
C LYS A 14 4.61 12.98 0.66
N LYS A 15 4.22 13.57 -0.46
CA LYS A 15 4.77 14.83 -0.97
C LYS A 15 3.63 15.64 -1.56
N LYS A 16 3.53 16.91 -1.16
CA LYS A 16 2.53 17.85 -1.67
C LYS A 16 2.51 17.85 -3.20
N MET A 17 1.32 17.75 -3.77
CA MET A 17 1.09 17.83 -5.20
C MET A 17 0.77 19.27 -5.62
N ASN A 18 1.05 19.61 -6.88
CA ASN A 18 0.74 20.92 -7.46
C ASN A 18 -0.30 20.77 -8.58
N ILE A 19 -1.12 21.81 -8.79
CA ILE A 19 -2.03 21.87 -9.93
C ILE A 19 -1.21 21.79 -11.24
N GLY A 20 -1.69 21.01 -12.20
CA GLY A 20 -1.01 20.70 -13.46
C GLY A 20 0.08 19.61 -13.34
N GLN A 21 0.32 19.06 -12.15
CA GLN A 21 1.21 17.91 -11.99
C GLN A 21 0.63 16.68 -12.69
N ILE A 22 1.46 16.03 -13.51
CA ILE A 22 1.09 14.79 -14.21
C ILE A 22 1.71 13.59 -13.49
N ILE A 23 0.88 12.57 -13.24
CA ILE A 23 1.27 11.28 -12.66
C ILE A 23 1.01 10.22 -13.72
N HIS A 24 2.02 9.38 -13.97
CA HIS A 24 1.97 8.35 -15.00
C HIS A 24 1.88 6.95 -14.38
N PHE A 25 0.83 6.22 -14.77
CA PHE A 25 0.66 4.77 -14.59
C PHE A 25 0.32 4.10 -15.94
N ASP A 26 0.76 4.70 -17.05
CA ASP A 26 0.60 4.21 -18.43
C ASP A 26 1.88 3.62 -19.03
N LYS A 27 2.99 3.61 -18.29
CA LYS A 27 4.31 3.16 -18.77
C LYS A 27 4.95 2.15 -17.80
N ASN A 28 4.16 1.22 -17.29
CA ASN A 28 4.60 0.15 -16.38
C ASN A 28 5.29 0.64 -15.10
N GLN A 29 4.91 1.81 -14.59
CA GLN A 29 5.42 2.32 -13.32
C GLN A 29 4.84 1.51 -12.15
N THR A 30 5.69 1.10 -11.22
CA THR A 30 5.26 0.52 -9.95
C THR A 30 4.88 1.61 -8.95
N ASN A 31 3.98 1.28 -8.03
CA ASN A 31 3.59 2.20 -6.96
C ASN A 31 4.36 1.93 -5.66
N ILE A 32 4.13 2.76 -4.64
CA ILE A 32 4.79 2.65 -3.34
C ILE A 32 4.49 1.31 -2.66
N LEU A 33 3.28 0.77 -2.87
CA LEU A 33 2.87 -0.51 -2.30
C LEU A 33 3.74 -1.66 -2.84
N PHE A 34 4.06 -1.65 -4.14
CA PHE A 34 5.02 -2.58 -4.73
C PHE A 34 6.39 -2.49 -4.04
N HIS A 35 7.00 -1.30 -3.98
CA HIS A 35 8.32 -1.14 -3.36
C HIS A 35 8.34 -1.57 -1.88
N PHE A 36 7.27 -1.26 -1.13
CA PHE A 36 7.19 -1.60 0.29
C PHE A 36 7.11 -3.11 0.53
N PHE A 37 6.34 -3.85 -0.28
CA PHE A 37 6.15 -5.29 -0.06
C PHE A 37 7.17 -6.18 -0.79
N PHE A 38 7.68 -5.75 -1.94
CA PHE A 38 8.51 -6.60 -2.82
C PHE A 38 10.00 -6.26 -2.81
N GLU A 39 10.38 -5.01 -2.51
CA GLU A 39 11.79 -4.59 -2.56
C GLU A 39 12.39 -4.32 -1.18
N ARG A 40 11.57 -4.14 -0.14
CA ARG A 40 12.06 -3.86 1.20
C ARG A 40 12.67 -5.12 1.83
N GLU A 41 13.89 -5.01 2.32
CA GLU A 41 14.55 -6.06 3.09
C GLU A 41 14.52 -5.76 4.59
N HIS A 42 14.43 -6.82 5.39
CA HIS A 42 14.53 -6.79 6.84
C HIS A 42 15.74 -7.62 7.25
N LEU A 43 16.78 -6.93 7.71
CA LEU A 43 18.02 -7.53 8.19
C LEU A 43 18.26 -7.12 9.64
N ASN A 44 18.90 -7.99 10.42
CA ASN A 44 19.41 -7.61 11.73
C ASN A 44 20.74 -6.83 11.61
N SER A 45 21.30 -6.41 12.73
CA SER A 45 22.58 -5.70 12.81
C SER A 45 23.78 -6.48 12.24
N SER A 46 23.70 -7.80 12.14
CA SER A 46 24.70 -8.68 11.51
C SER A 46 24.50 -8.84 10.00
N GLY A 47 23.41 -8.30 9.44
CA GLY A 47 23.05 -8.45 8.03
C GLY A 47 22.31 -9.75 7.71
N GLU A 48 21.77 -10.45 8.72
CA GLU A 48 21.06 -11.71 8.55
C GLU A 48 19.59 -11.46 8.23
N ASP A 49 19.07 -12.19 7.24
CA ASP A 49 17.65 -12.20 6.89
C ASP A 49 16.82 -13.19 7.74
N SER A 50 15.50 -13.13 7.59
CA SER A 50 14.60 -14.02 8.34
C SER A 50 14.82 -15.51 8.08
N MET A 51 15.22 -15.91 6.87
CA MET A 51 15.44 -17.33 6.56
C MET A 51 16.72 -17.85 7.19
N GLN A 52 17.77 -17.04 7.18
CA GLN A 52 19.02 -17.32 7.88
C GLN A 52 18.78 -17.46 9.38
N ILE A 53 18.12 -16.47 10.00
CA ILE A 53 17.77 -16.50 11.43
C ILE A 53 16.95 -17.74 11.78
N LEU A 54 15.89 -18.05 11.02
CA LEU A 54 15.05 -19.21 11.29
C LEU A 54 15.83 -20.52 11.21
N LYS A 55 16.70 -20.67 10.20
CA LYS A 55 17.50 -21.87 10.00
C LYS A 55 18.54 -22.07 11.10
N GLU A 56 19.19 -21.00 11.53
CA GLU A 56 20.24 -21.05 12.54
C GLU A 56 19.68 -21.27 13.95
N HIS A 57 18.49 -20.76 14.22
CA HIS A 57 17.84 -20.87 15.54
C HIS A 57 16.90 -22.07 15.67
N TYR A 58 16.65 -22.83 14.60
CA TYR A 58 15.91 -24.10 14.67
C TYR A 58 16.86 -25.25 15.00
N THR A 59 16.89 -25.66 16.27
CA THR A 59 17.79 -26.71 16.77
C THR A 59 17.06 -27.64 17.72
N ASN A 60 17.38 -28.93 17.69
CA ASN A 60 16.73 -29.95 18.53
C ASN A 60 15.18 -29.90 18.48
N GLU A 61 14.62 -29.67 17.28
CA GLU A 61 13.17 -29.53 17.04
C GLU A 61 12.52 -28.31 17.74
N GLU A 62 13.31 -27.39 18.28
CA GLU A 62 12.84 -26.17 18.94
C GLU A 62 13.29 -24.92 18.19
N LEU A 63 12.51 -23.84 18.31
CA LEU A 63 12.81 -22.54 17.71
C LEU A 63 12.82 -21.45 18.78
N HIS A 64 14.00 -20.96 19.13
CA HIS A 64 14.18 -19.93 20.15
C HIS A 64 14.79 -18.67 19.54
N ILE A 65 13.95 -17.65 19.31
CA ILE A 65 14.34 -16.39 18.68
C ILE A 65 13.93 -15.24 19.59
N ASN A 66 14.87 -14.34 19.89
CA ASN A 66 14.66 -13.24 20.82
C ASN A 66 15.09 -11.90 20.21
N ASN A 67 14.69 -10.80 20.87
CA ASN A 67 15.18 -9.44 20.61
C ASN A 67 15.07 -9.00 19.14
N GLU A 68 16.16 -8.50 18.57
CA GLU A 68 16.23 -8.01 17.19
C GLU A 68 15.87 -9.09 16.18
N ASN A 69 16.37 -10.32 16.36
CA ASN A 69 16.07 -11.44 15.47
C ASN A 69 14.57 -11.75 15.41
N ALA A 70 13.89 -11.70 16.57
CA ALA A 70 12.44 -11.89 16.62
C ALA A 70 11.71 -10.78 15.84
N LYS A 71 12.17 -9.53 15.97
CA LYS A 71 11.59 -8.40 15.23
C LYS A 71 11.80 -8.53 13.72
N VAL A 72 12.97 -8.97 13.28
CA VAL A 72 13.26 -9.20 11.85
C VAL A 72 12.34 -10.26 11.28
N VAL A 73 12.21 -11.41 11.96
CA VAL A 73 11.33 -12.51 11.52
C VAL A 73 9.86 -12.07 11.48
N MET A 74 9.38 -11.37 12.52
CA MET A 74 7.99 -10.89 12.54
C MET A 74 7.70 -9.88 11.43
N ASN A 75 8.60 -8.91 11.21
CA ASN A 75 8.44 -7.94 10.12
C ASN A 75 8.48 -8.61 8.75
N TYR A 76 9.40 -9.56 8.55
CA TYR A 76 9.46 -10.35 7.33
C TYR A 76 8.17 -11.13 7.09
N MET A 77 7.62 -11.79 8.11
CA MET A 77 6.36 -12.53 7.97
C MET A 77 5.20 -11.59 7.62
N ASP A 78 5.10 -10.46 8.31
CA ASP A 78 4.11 -9.42 8.05
C ASP A 78 4.19 -8.86 6.62
N GLN A 79 5.40 -8.61 6.13
CA GLN A 79 5.60 -8.12 4.77
C GLN A 79 5.28 -9.22 3.74
N THR A 80 5.82 -10.42 3.94
CA THR A 80 5.71 -11.56 3.02
C THR A 80 4.27 -11.97 2.82
N ILE A 81 3.47 -12.08 3.89
CA ILE A 81 2.06 -12.47 3.74
C ILE A 81 1.27 -11.45 2.90
N ARG A 82 1.60 -10.15 3.03
CA ARG A 82 0.99 -9.08 2.24
C ARG A 82 1.49 -9.11 0.79
N ALA A 83 2.77 -9.37 0.55
CA ALA A 83 3.32 -9.56 -0.79
C ALA A 83 2.68 -10.75 -1.52
N VAL A 84 2.50 -11.88 -0.83
CA VAL A 84 1.80 -13.07 -1.37
C VAL A 84 0.37 -12.73 -1.73
N ARG A 85 -0.37 -12.03 -0.87
CA ARG A 85 -1.74 -11.56 -1.16
C ARG A 85 -1.78 -10.77 -2.47
N GLU A 86 -0.92 -9.76 -2.62
CA GLU A 86 -0.92 -8.93 -3.83
C GLU A 86 -0.49 -9.72 -5.07
N THR A 87 0.41 -10.70 -4.92
CA THR A 87 0.80 -11.60 -6.02
C THR A 87 -0.37 -12.43 -6.51
N ILE A 88 -1.13 -13.06 -5.60
CA ILE A 88 -2.31 -13.86 -5.95
C ILE A 88 -3.37 -12.99 -6.62
N VAL A 89 -3.64 -11.80 -6.08
CA VAL A 89 -4.62 -10.87 -6.65
C VAL A 89 -4.20 -10.42 -8.05
N GLU A 90 -2.92 -10.13 -8.27
CA GLU A 90 -2.42 -9.77 -9.61
C GLU A 90 -2.49 -10.94 -10.58
N MET A 91 -2.20 -12.17 -10.14
CA MET A 91 -2.35 -13.36 -10.97
C MET A 91 -3.80 -13.57 -11.43
N VAL A 92 -4.77 -13.45 -10.51
CA VAL A 92 -6.20 -13.53 -10.85
C VAL A 92 -6.60 -12.40 -11.80
N ARG A 93 -6.16 -11.17 -11.54
CA ARG A 93 -6.42 -10.02 -12.44
C ARG A 93 -5.91 -10.31 -13.86
N LEU A 94 -4.70 -10.83 -14.01
CA LEU A 94 -4.12 -11.15 -15.32
C LEU A 94 -4.89 -12.24 -16.07
N GLN A 95 -5.45 -13.22 -15.35
CA GLN A 95 -6.16 -14.36 -15.95
C GLN A 95 -7.62 -14.04 -16.29
N GLU A 96 -8.31 -13.32 -15.39
CA GLU A 96 -9.77 -13.18 -15.44
C GLU A 96 -10.24 -11.75 -15.71
N PHE A 97 -9.43 -10.74 -15.34
CA PHE A 97 -9.81 -9.32 -15.43
C PHE A 97 -8.69 -8.41 -15.96
N PRO A 98 -8.07 -8.75 -17.12
CA PRO A 98 -6.89 -8.05 -17.62
C PRO A 98 -7.13 -6.56 -17.91
N GLU A 99 -8.39 -6.15 -18.09
CA GLU A 99 -8.83 -4.78 -18.31
C GLU A 99 -8.75 -3.87 -17.08
N TYR A 100 -8.77 -4.42 -15.87
CA TYR A 100 -8.71 -3.60 -14.66
C TYR A 100 -7.28 -3.17 -14.31
N PRO A 101 -7.09 -2.00 -13.69
CA PRO A 101 -5.79 -1.55 -13.21
C PRO A 101 -5.15 -2.52 -12.22
N SER A 102 -3.84 -2.71 -12.32
CA SER A 102 -3.09 -3.48 -11.32
C SER A 102 -2.94 -2.69 -10.03
N ARG A 103 -3.19 -3.33 -8.88
CA ARG A 103 -2.91 -2.78 -7.54
C ARG A 103 -1.43 -2.45 -7.30
N LEU A 104 -0.54 -3.04 -8.10
CA LEU A 104 0.91 -2.82 -8.08
C LEU A 104 1.34 -1.66 -9.00
N SER A 105 0.45 -1.18 -9.87
CA SER A 105 0.70 -0.17 -10.89
C SER A 105 -0.53 0.74 -11.07
N CYS A 106 -0.96 1.37 -9.97
CA CYS A 106 -2.08 2.31 -9.95
C CYS A 106 -1.89 3.39 -8.89
N LEU A 107 -2.71 4.43 -8.99
CA LEU A 107 -3.00 5.35 -7.90
C LEU A 107 -4.28 4.91 -7.17
N TYR A 108 -4.27 4.97 -5.85
CA TYR A 108 -5.45 4.73 -5.02
C TYR A 108 -6.23 6.04 -4.86
N ALA A 109 -7.52 6.01 -5.15
CA ALA A 109 -8.39 7.18 -5.16
C ALA A 109 -9.77 6.85 -4.55
N ALA A 110 -10.62 7.87 -4.47
CA ALA A 110 -12.05 7.77 -4.17
C ALA A 110 -12.87 8.30 -5.35
N LYS A 111 -14.07 7.75 -5.53
CA LYS A 111 -14.96 8.07 -6.65
C LYS A 111 -15.64 9.43 -6.49
N SER A 112 -16.01 9.79 -5.27
CA SER A 112 -16.57 11.10 -4.93
C SER A 112 -15.80 11.74 -3.77
N TYR A 113 -15.96 13.06 -3.58
CA TYR A 113 -15.40 13.76 -2.41
C TYR A 113 -15.99 13.19 -1.11
N GLU A 114 -17.26 12.78 -1.14
CA GLU A 114 -17.96 12.16 -0.01
C GLU A 114 -17.43 10.74 0.29
N ASP A 115 -17.12 9.95 -0.74
CA ASP A 115 -16.39 8.66 -0.60
C ASP A 115 -14.95 8.88 -0.14
N GLY A 116 -14.39 10.05 -0.47
CA GLY A 116 -13.20 10.62 0.13
C GLY A 116 -13.49 11.07 1.56
N ILE A 117 -13.97 10.15 2.41
CA ILE A 117 -14.31 10.35 3.83
C ILE A 117 -13.41 11.44 4.43
N PRO A 118 -13.96 12.47 5.11
CA PRO A 118 -13.17 13.53 5.73
C PRO A 118 -11.98 12.94 6.48
N PHE A 119 -10.80 13.54 6.33
CA PHE A 119 -9.57 13.02 6.92
C PHE A 119 -9.71 12.67 8.41
N SER A 120 -10.53 13.42 9.15
CA SER A 120 -10.94 13.16 10.53
C SER A 120 -11.63 11.81 10.74
N GLN A 121 -12.58 11.43 9.89
CA GLN A 121 -13.26 10.15 9.94
C GLN A 121 -12.36 9.00 9.49
N LYS A 122 -11.44 9.20 8.53
CA LYS A 122 -10.40 8.20 8.21
C LYS A 122 -9.45 7.99 9.38
N ILE A 123 -9.11 9.04 10.14
CA ILE A 123 -8.36 8.92 11.39
C ILE A 123 -9.16 8.12 12.43
N GLU A 124 -10.45 8.37 12.60
CA GLU A 124 -11.29 7.61 13.53
C GLU A 124 -11.45 6.14 13.13
N GLN A 125 -11.62 5.86 11.84
CA GLN A 125 -11.65 4.49 11.32
C GLN A 125 -10.31 3.79 11.48
N ALA A 126 -9.19 4.46 11.18
CA ALA A 126 -7.86 3.92 11.46
C ALA A 126 -7.70 3.63 12.96
N ARG A 127 -8.16 4.52 13.85
CA ARG A 127 -8.20 4.29 15.29
C ARG A 127 -9.09 3.08 15.65
N GLY A 128 -10.23 2.89 14.97
CA GLY A 128 -11.13 1.75 15.16
C GLY A 128 -10.51 0.42 14.69
N TYR A 129 -9.84 0.43 13.55
CA TYR A 129 -9.07 -0.71 13.02
C TYR A 129 -7.97 -1.13 14.00
N TRP A 130 -7.17 -0.18 14.50
CA TRP A 130 -6.14 -0.47 15.52
C TRP A 130 -6.71 -0.88 16.89
N LYS A 131 -8.01 -0.65 17.12
CA LYS A 131 -8.76 -1.14 18.28
C LYS A 131 -9.44 -2.50 18.04
N GLY A 132 -9.27 -3.11 16.86
CA GLY A 132 -9.75 -4.45 16.55
C GLY A 132 -11.10 -4.54 15.85
N ASN A 133 -11.65 -3.45 15.31
CA ASN A 133 -12.86 -3.51 14.47
C ASN A 133 -12.51 -3.97 13.04
N VAL A 134 -13.07 -5.11 12.63
CA VAL A 134 -12.73 -5.82 11.38
C VAL A 134 -13.55 -5.37 10.17
N ASN A 135 -14.66 -4.65 10.37
CA ASN A 135 -15.52 -4.22 9.27
C ASN A 135 -15.20 -2.79 8.87
N ASN A 136 -14.51 -2.62 7.76
CA ASN A 136 -14.43 -1.33 7.07
C ASN A 136 -14.36 -1.56 5.56
N GLU A 137 -15.52 -1.61 4.90
CA GLU A 137 -15.61 -1.67 3.45
C GLU A 137 -15.63 -0.24 2.90
N LEU A 138 -14.43 0.35 2.80
CA LEU A 138 -14.25 1.53 1.99
C LEU A 138 -14.02 1.09 0.54
N PRO A 139 -14.82 1.55 -0.43
CA PRO A 139 -14.53 1.28 -1.83
C PRO A 139 -13.21 1.97 -2.21
N GLU A 140 -12.16 1.18 -2.45
CA GLU A 140 -10.89 1.65 -3.00
C GLU A 140 -11.01 1.74 -4.53
N LEU A 141 -10.93 2.95 -5.09
CA LEU A 141 -10.88 3.12 -6.54
C LEU A 141 -9.42 3.01 -7.01
N LEU A 142 -9.16 2.07 -7.91
CA LEU A 142 -7.87 1.94 -8.59
C LEU A 142 -7.92 2.71 -9.90
N ILE A 143 -6.99 3.65 -10.10
CA ILE A 143 -6.89 4.42 -11.35
C ILE A 143 -5.48 4.29 -11.93
N ASN A 144 -5.40 4.13 -13.26
CA ASN A 144 -4.14 4.11 -14.02
C ASN A 144 -4.25 5.05 -15.24
N GLY A 145 -3.21 5.10 -16.06
CA GLY A 145 -3.15 6.01 -17.20
C GLY A 145 -2.36 7.28 -16.92
N LYS A 146 -2.69 8.35 -17.65
CA LYS A 146 -2.16 9.70 -17.41
C LYS A 146 -3.14 10.45 -16.51
N ILE A 147 -2.70 10.77 -15.30
CA ILE A 147 -3.51 11.45 -14.28
C ILE A 147 -2.98 12.87 -14.12
N GLU A 148 -3.87 13.86 -14.09
CA GLU A 148 -3.53 15.27 -13.89
C GLU A 148 -4.18 15.78 -12.60
N VAL A 149 -3.41 16.49 -11.79
CA VAL A 149 -3.94 17.20 -10.63
C VAL A 149 -4.57 18.50 -11.12
N VAL A 150 -5.90 18.53 -11.16
CA VAL A 150 -6.67 19.68 -11.67
C VAL A 150 -7.06 20.67 -10.57
N GLU A 151 -7.12 20.22 -9.32
CA GLU A 151 -7.58 21.02 -8.18
C GLU A 151 -6.94 20.52 -6.88
N ILE A 152 -6.72 21.43 -5.92
CA ILE A 152 -6.39 21.12 -4.53
C ILE A 152 -7.57 21.60 -3.68
N ILE A 153 -8.35 20.66 -3.16
CA ILE A 153 -9.60 20.96 -2.43
C ILE A 153 -9.29 21.44 -1.01
N ASP A 154 -8.51 20.65 -0.28
CA ASP A 154 -8.11 20.93 1.10
C ASP A 154 -6.59 20.79 1.24
N ASP A 155 -5.97 21.78 1.89
CA ASP A 155 -4.55 21.77 2.22
C ASP A 155 -4.34 21.75 3.74
N PHE A 156 -3.94 20.59 4.25
CA PHE A 156 -3.69 20.37 5.67
C PHE A 156 -2.22 20.58 6.07
N SER A 157 -1.34 21.01 5.16
CA SER A 157 0.10 21.16 5.45
C SER A 157 0.42 22.23 6.51
N THR A 158 -0.54 23.10 6.80
CA THR A 158 -0.45 24.16 7.82
C THR A 158 -1.02 23.76 9.18
N ILE A 159 -1.66 22.59 9.30
CA ILE A 159 -2.16 22.09 10.58
C ILE A 159 -0.98 21.53 11.38
N HIS A 160 -0.61 22.22 12.46
CA HIS A 160 0.30 21.68 13.45
C HIS A 160 -0.48 20.73 14.36
N ILE A 161 -0.15 19.44 14.30
CA ILE A 161 -0.63 18.40 15.22
C ILE A 161 0.33 18.31 16.40
#